data_AF-A0A517N6G8-F1
#
_entry.id   AF-A0A517N6G8-F1
#
_cell.length_a   1.000
_cell.length_b   1.000
_cell.length_c   1.000
_cell.angle_alpha   90.00
_cell.angle_beta   90.00
_cell.angle_gamma   90.00
#
_symmetry.space_group_name_H-M   'P 1'
#
loop_
_entity.id
_entity.type
_entity.pdbx_description
1 polymer ?
#
loop_
_entity_poly.entity_id
_entity_poly.type
_entity_poly.pdbx_seq_one_letter_code
_entity_poly.pdbx_strand_id
1 'polypeptide(L)'
;MKRLAMMFGCLMMLATPAMAISEFGKQWKNEYLGDGVDDEFKSAGRKAGCYVCHVKGEDKKKVRNEYGKALGEFLDAKDFPKDYLKDNPEEAKAKILEGFKKVGEKKSSDGKTFAEKIKANELPATDAGL
;
A
#
# COMPACT_ATOMS: atom_id res chain seq x y z
N MET A 1 21.92 -53.28 12.45
CA MET A 1 22.37 -51.92 12.09
C MET A 1 21.13 -51.13 11.68
N LYS A 2 20.71 -50.18 12.52
CA LYS A 2 19.38 -49.56 12.47
C LYS A 2 19.40 -48.25 11.67
N ARG A 3 18.62 -48.27 10.59
CA ARG A 3 17.67 -47.26 10.11
C ARG A 3 18.20 -45.96 9.49
N LEU A 4 17.72 -45.80 8.25
CA LEU A 4 17.79 -44.66 7.35
C LEU A 4 17.38 -43.33 7.99
N ALA A 5 18.13 -42.31 7.55
CA ALA A 5 17.76 -40.93 7.28
C ALA A 5 16.28 -40.51 7.41
N MET A 6 16.05 -39.44 8.15
CA MET A 6 15.02 -38.45 7.86
C MET A 6 15.58 -37.05 8.18
N MET A 7 16.09 -36.36 7.15
CA MET A 7 16.22 -34.91 7.20
C MET A 7 14.83 -34.34 6.93
N PHE A 8 14.13 -33.93 7.99
CA PHE A 8 12.89 -33.17 7.87
C PHE A 8 13.27 -31.73 7.52
N GLY A 9 13.31 -31.43 6.22
CA GLY A 9 13.50 -30.08 5.71
C GLY A 9 12.29 -29.23 6.06
N CYS A 10 12.39 -28.45 7.13
CA CYS A 10 11.42 -27.40 7.45
C CYS A 10 11.64 -26.23 6.47
N LEU A 11 11.02 -26.32 5.30
CA LEU A 11 10.95 -25.23 4.34
C LEU A 11 10.00 -24.16 4.91
N MET A 12 10.52 -23.32 5.81
CA MET A 12 9.79 -22.14 6.28
C MET A 12 9.50 -21.25 5.07
N MET A 13 8.25 -21.15 4.66
CA MET A 13 7.81 -20.22 3.62
C MET A 13 8.05 -18.80 4.14
N LEU A 14 9.07 -18.15 3.60
CA LEU A 14 9.33 -16.72 3.82
C LEU A 14 8.21 -15.93 3.14
N ALA A 15 7.11 -15.67 3.85
CA ALA A 15 6.10 -14.71 3.43
C ALA A 15 6.76 -13.33 3.39
N THR A 16 7.12 -12.86 2.20
CA THR A 16 7.79 -11.57 2.06
C THR A 16 6.76 -10.43 2.10
N PRO A 17 6.99 -9.37 2.90
CA PRO A 17 6.13 -8.18 2.97
C PRO A 17 5.99 -7.42 1.62
N ALA A 18 6.81 -7.77 0.63
CA ALA A 18 6.80 -7.16 -0.70
C ALA A 18 5.46 -7.36 -1.44
N MET A 19 4.74 -8.47 -1.18
CA MET A 19 3.45 -8.75 -1.82
C MET A 19 2.32 -7.86 -1.27
N ALA A 20 2.31 -7.58 0.04
CA ALA A 20 1.30 -6.74 0.68
C ALA A 20 1.32 -5.30 0.13
N ILE A 21 2.53 -4.73 0.01
CA ILE A 21 2.70 -3.38 -0.53
C ILE A 21 2.24 -3.28 -2.00
N SER A 22 2.41 -4.34 -2.79
CA SER A 22 1.87 -4.42 -4.15
C SER A 22 0.34 -4.40 -4.16
N GLU A 23 -0.29 -5.15 -3.26
CA GLU A 23 -1.76 -5.18 -3.14
C GLU A 23 -2.32 -3.83 -2.69
N PHE A 24 -1.66 -3.13 -1.75
CA PHE A 24 -2.07 -1.78 -1.36
C PHE A 24 -2.04 -0.81 -2.55
N GLY A 25 -0.96 -0.82 -3.34
CA GLY A 25 -0.87 0.00 -4.54
C GLY A 25 -1.92 -0.36 -5.60
N LYS A 26 -2.27 -1.64 -5.74
CA LYS A 26 -3.34 -2.09 -6.62
C LYS A 26 -4.70 -1.58 -6.17
N GLN A 27 -5.06 -1.75 -4.89
CA GLN A 27 -6.34 -1.29 -4.37
C GLN A 27 -6.44 0.24 -4.41
N TRP A 28 -5.36 0.97 -4.15
CA TRP A 28 -5.35 2.43 -4.26
C TRP A 28 -5.70 2.90 -5.67
N LYS A 29 -5.10 2.28 -6.69
CA LYS A 29 -5.41 2.59 -8.09
C LYS A 29 -6.85 2.25 -8.46
N ASN A 30 -7.37 1.13 -7.96
CA ASN A 30 -8.74 0.72 -8.23
C ASN A 30 -9.76 1.68 -7.59
N GLU A 31 -9.48 2.13 -6.37
CA GLU A 31 -10.35 3.04 -5.62
C GLU A 31 -10.35 4.45 -6.23
N TYR A 32 -9.17 4.97 -6.59
CA TYR A 32 -9.02 6.40 -6.91
C TYR A 32 -8.78 6.71 -8.39
N LEU A 33 -8.43 5.72 -9.23
CA LEU A 33 -8.11 5.94 -10.65
C LEU A 33 -9.04 5.16 -11.59
N GLY A 34 -10.28 4.96 -11.15
CA GLY A 34 -11.35 4.29 -11.89
C GLY A 34 -11.84 5.06 -13.11
N ASP A 35 -13.05 4.76 -13.54
CA ASP A 35 -13.69 5.43 -14.67
C ASP A 35 -14.37 6.73 -14.22
N GLY A 36 -14.33 7.77 -15.06
CA GLY A 36 -14.86 9.11 -14.71
C GLY A 36 -13.92 9.97 -13.88
N VAL A 37 -12.71 9.50 -13.58
CA VAL A 37 -11.63 10.28 -12.98
C VAL A 37 -10.92 11.10 -14.05
N ASP A 38 -10.47 12.31 -13.69
CA ASP A 38 -9.69 13.19 -14.58
C ASP A 38 -8.47 12.46 -15.17
N ASP A 39 -8.23 12.65 -16.48
CA ASP A 39 -7.20 11.91 -17.22
C ASP A 39 -5.78 12.28 -16.77
N GLU A 40 -5.55 13.54 -16.40
CA GLU A 40 -4.23 13.98 -15.90
C GLU A 40 -3.95 13.36 -14.54
N PHE A 41 -4.93 13.37 -13.63
CA PHE A 41 -4.79 12.70 -12.34
C PHE A 41 -4.68 11.19 -12.47
N LYS A 42 -5.44 10.55 -13.36
CA LYS A 42 -5.31 9.13 -13.68
C LYS A 42 -3.91 8.79 -14.17
N SER A 43 -3.34 9.63 -15.03
CA SER A 43 -1.95 9.51 -15.52
C SER A 43 -0.93 9.73 -14.40
N ALA A 44 -1.09 10.78 -13.59
CA ALA A 44 -0.21 11.11 -12.48
C ALA A 44 -0.21 10.01 -11.42
N GLY A 45 -1.38 9.52 -11.00
CA GLY A 45 -1.52 8.41 -10.05
C GLY A 45 -0.89 7.11 -10.56
N ARG A 46 -1.05 6.79 -11.85
CA ARG A 46 -0.39 5.62 -12.46
C ARG A 46 1.12 5.76 -12.50
N LYS A 47 1.64 6.94 -12.84
CA LYS A 47 3.08 7.24 -12.84
C LYS A 47 3.68 7.25 -11.44
N ALA A 48 2.93 7.73 -10.45
CA ALA A 48 3.32 7.72 -9.05
C ALA A 48 3.55 6.29 -8.55
N GLY A 49 2.63 5.35 -8.81
CA GLY A 49 2.82 3.93 -8.46
C GLY A 49 3.14 3.73 -6.98
N CYS A 50 4.30 3.15 -6.65
CA CYS A 50 4.75 3.00 -5.26
C CYS A 50 4.95 4.35 -4.55
N TYR A 51 5.26 5.40 -5.29
CA TYR A 51 5.56 6.73 -4.76
C TYR A 51 4.32 7.48 -4.28
N VAL A 52 3.12 6.90 -4.44
CA VAL A 52 1.93 7.36 -3.70
C VAL A 52 2.17 7.28 -2.18
N CYS A 53 2.91 6.26 -1.69
CA CYS A 53 3.21 6.07 -0.27
C CYS A 53 4.72 6.12 0.06
N HIS A 54 5.58 6.22 -0.97
CA HIS A 54 7.05 6.20 -0.84
C HIS A 54 7.67 7.48 -1.39
N VAL A 55 8.89 7.76 -0.96
CA VAL A 55 9.68 8.88 -1.50
C VAL A 55 10.52 8.38 -2.67
N LYS A 56 10.53 9.12 -3.78
CA LYS A 56 11.36 8.83 -4.95
C LYS A 56 12.84 9.09 -4.63
N GLY A 57 13.71 8.18 -5.06
CA GLY A 57 15.15 8.26 -4.77
C GLY A 57 15.56 7.65 -3.42
N GLU A 58 14.59 7.35 -2.55
CA GLU A 58 14.84 6.79 -1.22
C GLU A 58 14.63 5.27 -1.15
N ASP A 59 15.18 4.64 -0.10
CA ASP A 59 14.93 3.23 0.20
C ASP A 59 13.46 3.02 0.61
N LYS A 60 12.66 2.49 -0.32
CA LYS A 60 11.23 2.18 -0.15
C LYS A 60 10.92 1.27 1.06
N LYS A 61 11.90 0.52 1.58
CA LYS A 61 11.68 -0.31 2.78
C LYS A 61 11.74 0.50 4.08
N LYS A 62 12.40 1.66 4.05
CA LYS A 62 12.70 2.47 5.24
C LYS A 62 11.97 3.80 5.24
N VAL A 63 11.85 4.44 4.08
CA VAL A 63 11.35 5.80 3.96
C VAL A 63 9.96 5.79 3.32
N ARG A 64 9.03 6.43 4.02
CA ARG A 64 7.66 6.69 3.56
C ARG A 64 7.45 8.18 3.45
N ASN A 65 6.66 8.59 2.47
CA ASN A 65 6.18 9.96 2.36
C ASN A 65 5.11 10.20 3.45
N GLU A 66 4.62 11.42 3.61
CA GLU A 66 3.67 11.78 4.67
C GLU A 66 2.38 10.93 4.62
N TYR A 67 1.89 10.62 3.42
CA TYR A 67 0.71 9.78 3.24
C TYR A 67 0.99 8.34 3.66
N GLY A 68 2.13 7.78 3.26
CA GLY A 68 2.55 6.43 3.64
C GLY A 68 2.82 6.29 5.14
N LYS A 69 3.33 7.34 5.80
CA LYS A 69 3.48 7.37 7.26
C LYS A 69 2.12 7.36 7.94
N ALA A 70 1.20 8.24 7.52
CA ALA A 70 -0.14 8.32 8.08
C ALA A 70 -0.94 7.03 7.84
N LEU A 71 -0.78 6.40 6.66
CA LEU A 71 -1.43 5.13 6.36
C LEU A 71 -0.92 4.00 7.27
N GLY A 72 0.36 4.05 7.67
CA GLY A 72 0.96 3.10 8.61
C GLY A 72 0.35 3.13 10.02
N GLU A 73 -0.43 4.15 10.38
CA GLU A 73 -1.21 4.18 11.62
C GLU A 73 -2.45 3.28 11.56
N PHE A 74 -2.92 2.94 10.35
CA PHE A 74 -4.16 2.21 10.13
C PHE A 74 -3.98 0.88 9.41
N LEU A 75 -2.89 0.71 8.66
CA LEU A 75 -2.54 -0.50 7.93
C LEU A 75 -1.07 -0.87 8.15
N ASP A 76 -0.81 -2.05 8.70
CA ASP A 76 0.52 -2.67 8.68
C ASP A 76 0.57 -3.76 7.61
N ALA A 77 1.58 -3.72 6.75
CA ALA A 77 1.82 -4.76 5.74
C ALA A 77 2.01 -6.17 6.35
N LYS A 78 2.40 -6.26 7.62
CA LYS A 78 2.53 -7.53 8.36
C LYS A 78 1.19 -8.23 8.58
N ASP A 79 0.08 -7.49 8.62
CA ASP A 79 -1.26 -8.05 8.79
C ASP A 79 -1.82 -8.66 7.49
N PHE A 80 -1.10 -8.47 6.37
CA PHE A 80 -1.48 -8.95 5.05
C PHE A 80 -0.41 -9.89 4.47
N PRO A 81 -0.04 -10.99 5.15
CA PRO A 81 0.85 -11.97 4.57
C PRO A 81 0.24 -12.58 3.31
N LYS A 82 1.09 -13.14 2.44
CA LYS A 82 0.68 -13.70 1.15
C LYS A 82 -0.49 -14.67 1.26
N ASP A 83 -0.47 -15.57 2.24
CA ASP A 83 -1.53 -16.56 2.42
C ASP A 83 -2.84 -15.92 2.85
N TYR A 84 -2.80 -14.93 3.75
CA TYR A 84 -3.99 -14.17 4.13
C TYR A 84 -4.63 -13.45 2.94
N LEU A 85 -3.82 -12.80 2.09
CA LEU A 85 -4.31 -12.15 0.87
C LEU A 85 -4.95 -13.13 -0.12
N LYS A 86 -4.42 -14.35 -0.19
CA LYS A 86 -4.91 -15.41 -1.10
C LYS A 86 -6.19 -16.05 -0.57
N ASP A 87 -6.25 -16.32 0.72
CA ASP A 87 -7.36 -17.04 1.36
C ASP A 87 -8.52 -16.12 1.73
N ASN A 88 -8.25 -14.83 1.97
CA ASN A 88 -9.24 -13.82 2.41
C ASN A 88 -9.21 -12.55 1.55
N PRO A 89 -9.34 -12.64 0.21
CA PRO A 89 -9.15 -11.49 -0.69
C PRO A 89 -10.15 -10.35 -0.45
N GLU A 90 -11.42 -10.67 -0.20
CA GLU A 90 -12.47 -9.66 0.04
C GLU A 90 -12.31 -8.98 1.41
N GLU A 91 -11.98 -9.75 2.46
CA GLU A 91 -11.72 -9.19 3.79
C GLU A 91 -10.46 -8.31 3.76
N ALA A 92 -9.40 -8.77 3.08
CA ALA A 92 -8.20 -7.98 2.90
C ALA A 92 -8.50 -6.66 2.18
N LYS A 93 -9.25 -6.71 1.08
CA LYS A 93 -9.69 -5.52 0.35
C LYS A 93 -10.48 -4.57 1.26
N ALA A 94 -11.46 -5.08 2.00
CA ALA A 94 -12.28 -4.28 2.90
C ALA A 94 -11.43 -3.54 3.95
N LYS A 95 -10.49 -4.25 4.60
CA LYS A 95 -9.56 -3.65 5.57
C LYS A 95 -8.69 -2.57 4.93
N ILE A 96 -8.15 -2.82 3.73
CA ILE A 96 -7.33 -1.85 2.99
C ILE A 96 -8.13 -0.58 2.67
N LEU A 97 -9.35 -0.73 2.15
CA LEU A 97 -10.21 0.41 1.82
C LEU A 97 -10.63 1.19 3.07
N GLU A 98 -10.88 0.51 4.19
CA GLU A 98 -11.13 1.17 5.47
C GLU A 98 -9.90 1.99 5.92
N GLY A 99 -8.70 1.45 5.76
CA GLY A 99 -7.45 2.16 6.01
C GLY A 99 -7.30 3.41 5.13
N PHE A 100 -7.64 3.31 3.84
CA PHE A 100 -7.65 4.47 2.93
C PHE A 100 -8.66 5.54 3.34
N LYS A 101 -9.86 5.14 3.75
CA LYS A 101 -10.86 6.07 4.27
C LYS A 101 -10.35 6.80 5.51
N LYS A 102 -9.81 6.07 6.50
CA LYS A 102 -9.29 6.63 7.75
C LYS A 102 -8.11 7.57 7.53
N VAL A 103 -7.14 7.18 6.69
CA VAL A 103 -6.03 8.08 6.37
C VAL A 103 -6.53 9.31 5.62
N GLY A 104 -7.57 9.19 4.80
CA GLY A 104 -8.19 10.30 4.08
C GLY A 104 -8.57 11.47 4.97
N GLU A 105 -8.90 11.24 6.24
CA GLU A 105 -9.26 12.26 7.24
C GLU A 105 -8.04 12.98 7.86
N LYS A 106 -6.83 12.45 7.67
CA LYS A 106 -5.59 13.06 8.15
C LYS A 106 -5.15 14.20 7.24
N LYS A 107 -4.46 15.17 7.81
CA LYS A 107 -3.91 16.33 7.09
C LYS A 107 -2.57 16.01 6.45
N SER A 108 -2.41 16.48 5.21
CA SER A 108 -1.11 16.67 4.56
C SER A 108 -0.42 17.90 5.14
N SER A 109 0.88 18.03 4.90
CA SER A 109 1.72 19.16 5.29
C SER A 109 1.25 20.50 4.71
N ASP A 110 0.48 20.47 3.61
CA ASP A 110 -0.13 21.67 3.02
C ASP A 110 -1.44 22.11 3.70
N GLY A 111 -1.88 21.39 4.74
CA GLY A 111 -3.04 21.73 5.56
C GLY A 111 -4.38 21.17 5.07
N LYS A 112 -4.46 20.67 3.83
CA LYS A 112 -5.63 19.93 3.32
C LYS A 112 -5.62 18.50 3.86
N THR A 113 -6.78 17.88 4.00
CA THR A 113 -6.87 16.44 4.24
C THR A 113 -6.47 15.66 2.99
N PHE A 114 -5.95 14.45 3.16
CA PHE A 114 -5.59 13.61 2.02
C PHE A 114 -6.81 13.30 1.12
N ALA A 115 -8.00 13.16 1.70
CA ALA A 115 -9.24 12.98 0.93
C ALA A 115 -9.61 14.22 0.12
N GLU A 116 -9.42 15.44 0.66
CA GLU A 116 -9.65 16.68 -0.10
C GLU A 116 -8.71 16.79 -1.30
N LYS A 117 -7.44 16.44 -1.12
CA LYS A 117 -6.45 16.44 -2.22
C LYS A 117 -6.83 15.46 -3.33
N ILE A 118 -7.13 14.21 -2.97
CA ILE A 118 -7.53 13.18 -3.94
C ILE A 118 -8.81 13.59 -4.68
N LYS A 119 -9.81 14.17 -3.98
CA LYS A 119 -11.03 14.70 -4.61
C LYS A 119 -10.75 15.89 -5.53
N ALA A 120 -9.71 16.66 -5.24
CA ALA A 120 -9.22 17.76 -6.06
C ALA A 120 -8.27 17.28 -7.18
N ASN A 121 -8.19 15.98 -7.47
CA ASN A 121 -7.33 15.41 -8.51
C ASN A 121 -5.82 15.66 -8.23
N GLU A 122 -5.45 15.78 -6.96
CA GLU A 122 -4.07 15.96 -6.49
C GLU A 122 -3.56 14.66 -5.83
N LEU A 123 -2.25 14.36 -5.99
CA LEU A 123 -1.63 13.27 -5.24
C LEU A 123 -1.63 13.59 -3.73
N PRO A 124 -1.80 12.59 -2.85
CA PRO A 124 -2.02 12.86 -1.43
C PRO A 124 -0.77 13.45 -0.74
N ALA A 125 0.43 12.97 -1.08
CA ALA A 125 1.66 13.42 -0.45
C ALA A 125 2.34 14.56 -1.23
N THR A 126 2.86 15.54 -0.51
CA THR A 126 3.71 16.64 -1.04
C THR A 126 5.20 16.29 -1.03
N ASP A 127 5.62 15.33 -0.22
CA ASP A 127 7.03 14.94 0.00
C ASP A 127 7.41 13.66 -0.77
N ALA A 128 6.64 13.28 -1.80
CA ALA A 128 6.92 12.09 -2.60
C ALA A 128 8.11 12.24 -3.56
N GLY A 129 8.55 13.47 -3.86
CA GLY A 129 9.61 13.76 -4.83
C GLY A 129 9.19 13.46 -6.28
N LEU A 130 7.91 13.66 -6.59
CA LEU A 130 7.31 13.45 -7.91
C LEU A 130 7.14 14.76 -8.68
#